data_AF-E9HW62-F1
#
_entry.id   AF-E9HW62-F1
#
_cell.length_a   1.000
_cell.length_b   1.000
_cell.length_c   1.000
_cell.angle_alpha   90.00
_cell.angle_beta   90.00
_cell.angle_gamma   90.00
#
_symmetry.space_group_name_H-M   'P 1'
#
loop_
_entity.id
_entity.type
_entity.pdbx_description
1 polymer ?
#
loop_
_entity_poly.entity_id
_entity_poly.type
_entity_poly.pdbx_seq_one_letter_code
_entity_poly.pdbx_strand_id
1 'polypeptide(L)'
;MDYGAIAYGSASKTSLERVDVVGRAILRNIMGANRSTPVEMLYSETGTESLSWRTKLLTRKYLLNLSHKPNNQMHKPLVQLATTTTQWKPRSTPGLIKEFVFVKSLGISLVSQQLRLPSTYKYPPPSRPPDCKTSWFPLNKQQAMACRHRTTSLFNTLDSSAPATSIRAYTDRSKSSSQETTTCAIFIPVLNKEHAWTLTKGSSIFTAKVTAIYQALKLFYDMDDCPPEAIIYSDSSSAIIAISSNSLSENEAITATREIIASLKSSGT
;
A
#
# COMPACT_ATOMS: atom_id res chain seq x y z
N MET A 1 17.29 -2.89 -15.52
CA MET A 1 16.54 -3.39 -16.70
C MET A 1 15.32 -4.17 -16.20
N ASP A 2 14.36 -3.46 -15.61
CA ASP A 2 13.22 -4.12 -14.95
C ASP A 2 11.98 -4.14 -15.84
N TYR A 3 11.87 -3.11 -16.68
CA TYR A 3 10.80 -3.00 -17.66
C TYR A 3 10.89 -4.13 -18.69
N GLY A 4 9.80 -4.89 -18.85
CA GLY A 4 9.71 -6.00 -19.77
C GLY A 4 10.41 -7.30 -19.32
N ALA A 5 11.18 -7.31 -18.23
CA ALA A 5 11.93 -8.49 -17.79
C ALA A 5 11.02 -9.73 -17.59
N ILE A 6 9.81 -9.51 -17.07
CA ILE A 6 8.79 -10.55 -16.87
C ILE A 6 8.40 -11.23 -18.21
N ALA A 7 8.32 -10.47 -19.30
CA ALA A 7 7.98 -10.99 -20.62
C ALA A 7 9.15 -11.75 -21.27
N TYR A 8 10.39 -11.29 -21.03
CA TYR A 8 11.59 -11.92 -21.59
C TYR A 8 12.10 -13.14 -20.81
N GLY A 9 11.53 -13.44 -19.63
CA GLY A 9 11.94 -14.59 -18.82
C GLY A 9 11.80 -15.96 -19.50
N SER A 10 11.05 -16.06 -20.61
CA SER A 10 10.94 -17.26 -21.45
C SER A 10 11.89 -17.28 -22.66
N ALA A 11 12.76 -16.28 -22.81
CA ALA A 11 13.78 -16.28 -23.86
C ALA A 11 14.78 -17.43 -23.68
N SER A 12 15.54 -17.75 -24.74
CA SER A 12 16.54 -18.82 -24.68
C SER A 12 17.62 -18.50 -23.64
N LYS A 13 18.14 -19.54 -22.99
CA LYS A 13 19.24 -19.43 -22.01
C LYS A 13 20.43 -18.66 -22.60
N THR A 14 20.78 -18.95 -23.85
CA THR A 14 21.85 -18.29 -24.58
C THR A 14 21.63 -16.79 -24.74
N SER A 15 20.42 -16.35 -25.07
CA SER A 15 20.11 -14.92 -25.21
C SER A 15 20.14 -14.20 -23.85
N LEU A 16 19.60 -14.82 -22.80
CA LEU A 16 19.63 -14.26 -21.45
C LEU A 16 21.07 -14.15 -20.91
N GLU A 17 21.92 -15.14 -21.18
CA GLU A 17 23.34 -15.10 -20.81
C GLU A 17 24.09 -13.98 -21.52
N ARG A 18 23.80 -13.71 -22.79
CA ARG A 18 24.41 -12.57 -23.52
C ARG A 18 24.04 -11.24 -22.88
N VAL A 19 22.78 -11.05 -22.50
CA VAL A 19 22.34 -9.83 -21.81
C VAL A 19 23.02 -9.72 -20.43
N ASP A 20 23.15 -10.82 -19.70
CA ASP A 20 23.82 -10.86 -18.39
C ASP A 20 25.34 -10.58 -18.51
N VAL A 21 26.00 -11.03 -19.58
CA VAL A 21 27.40 -10.66 -19.88
C VAL A 21 27.53 -9.14 -20.10
N VAL A 22 26.64 -8.53 -20.87
CA VAL A 22 26.65 -7.07 -21.09
C VAL A 22 26.40 -6.33 -19.78
N GLY A 23 25.43 -6.76 -18.97
CA GLY A 23 25.15 -6.18 -17.66
C GLY A 23 26.37 -6.22 -16.72
N ARG A 24 27.04 -7.37 -16.63
CA ARG A 24 28.27 -7.52 -15.84
C ARG A 24 29.43 -6.68 -16.38
N ALA A 25 29.54 -6.49 -17.69
CA ALA A 25 30.55 -5.61 -18.28
C ALA A 25 30.33 -4.14 -17.89
N ILE A 26 29.06 -3.69 -17.90
CA ILE A 26 28.68 -2.35 -17.44
C ILE A 26 29.03 -2.15 -15.96
N LEU A 27 28.67 -3.11 -15.09
CA LEU A 27 28.99 -3.03 -13.66
C LEU A 27 30.50 -2.97 -13.41
N ARG A 28 31.29 -3.76 -14.15
CA ARG A 28 32.75 -3.70 -14.05
C ARG A 28 33.30 -2.34 -14.46
N ASN A 29 32.79 -1.75 -15.53
CA ASN A 29 33.21 -0.40 -15.95
C ASN A 29 32.87 0.65 -14.90
N ILE A 30 31.68 0.57 -14.29
CA ILE A 30 31.25 1.51 -13.22
C ILE A 30 32.15 1.39 -11.99
N MET A 31 32.51 0.17 -11.58
CA MET A 31 33.39 -0.04 -10.43
C MET A 31 34.88 0.14 -10.73
N GLY A 32 35.28 0.29 -12.00
CA GLY A 32 36.68 0.21 -12.40
C GLY A 32 37.29 -1.19 -12.15
N ALA A 33 36.48 -2.24 -12.14
CA ALA A 33 36.90 -3.59 -11.82
C ALA A 33 37.45 -4.34 -13.04
N ASN A 34 38.48 -5.16 -12.82
CA ASN A 34 39.10 -5.96 -13.87
C ASN A 34 38.14 -7.01 -14.43
N ARG A 35 38.36 -7.45 -15.68
CA ARG A 35 37.59 -8.53 -16.31
C ARG A 35 37.67 -9.86 -15.55
N SER A 36 38.78 -10.10 -14.84
CA SER A 36 39.01 -11.26 -13.99
C SER A 36 38.27 -11.22 -12.65
N THR A 37 37.67 -10.09 -12.29
CA THR A 37 36.91 -9.97 -11.03
C THR A 37 35.77 -11.00 -11.01
N PRO A 38 35.68 -11.85 -9.96
CA PRO A 38 34.60 -12.82 -9.84
C PRO A 38 33.22 -12.17 -9.91
N VAL A 39 32.26 -12.90 -10.48
CA VAL A 39 30.90 -12.38 -10.72
C VAL A 39 30.16 -12.18 -9.40
N GLU A 40 30.39 -13.07 -8.45
CA GLU A 40 29.81 -13.06 -7.11
C GLU A 40 30.24 -11.81 -6.35
N MET A 41 31.54 -11.45 -6.44
CA MET A 41 32.09 -10.23 -5.84
C MET A 41 31.51 -8.97 -6.48
N LEU A 42 31.34 -8.97 -7.81
CA LEU A 42 30.74 -7.85 -8.52
C LEU A 42 29.30 -7.58 -8.03
N TYR A 43 28.51 -8.63 -7.83
CA TYR A 43 27.14 -8.53 -7.34
C TYR A 43 27.09 -8.12 -5.87
N SER A 44 27.97 -8.65 -5.01
CA SER A 44 28.03 -8.28 -3.60
C SER A 44 28.40 -6.81 -3.40
N GLU A 45 29.42 -6.32 -4.11
CA GLU A 45 29.90 -4.93 -3.97
C GLU A 45 28.90 -3.90 -4.51
N THR A 46 28.21 -4.21 -5.61
CA THR A 46 27.22 -3.30 -6.20
C THR A 46 25.83 -3.42 -5.59
N GLY A 47 25.60 -4.43 -4.73
CA GLY A 47 24.26 -4.76 -4.24
C GLY A 47 23.27 -5.12 -5.37
N THR A 48 23.77 -5.65 -6.49
CA THR A 48 22.95 -6.06 -7.63
C THR A 48 22.83 -7.58 -7.72
N GLU A 49 21.87 -8.06 -8.49
CA GLU A 49 21.59 -9.49 -8.67
C GLU A 49 21.79 -9.89 -10.13
N SER A 50 22.02 -11.19 -10.38
CA SER A 50 22.00 -11.72 -11.74
C SER A 50 20.66 -11.46 -12.43
N LEU A 51 20.70 -11.27 -13.75
CA LEU A 51 19.49 -10.99 -14.53
C LEU A 51 18.43 -12.08 -14.38
N SER A 52 18.86 -13.35 -14.30
CA SER A 52 17.96 -14.48 -14.09
C SER A 52 17.23 -14.37 -12.75
N TRP A 53 17.97 -14.09 -11.67
CA TRP A 53 17.39 -13.97 -10.34
C TRP A 53 16.42 -12.79 -10.26
N ARG A 54 16.85 -11.64 -10.79
CA ARG A 54 16.02 -10.43 -10.82
C ARG A 54 14.73 -10.64 -11.60
N THR A 55 14.79 -11.34 -12.74
CA THR A 55 13.60 -11.67 -13.55
C THR A 55 12.63 -12.56 -12.77
N LYS A 56 13.13 -13.61 -12.09
CA LYS A 56 12.31 -14.48 -11.25
C LYS A 56 11.65 -13.70 -10.11
N LEU A 57 12.42 -12.87 -9.42
CA LEU A 57 11.92 -12.03 -8.33
C LEU A 57 10.80 -11.10 -8.80
N LEU A 58 11.00 -10.40 -9.93
CA LEU A 58 10.00 -9.51 -10.51
C LEU A 58 8.74 -10.26 -10.93
N THR A 59 8.87 -11.43 -11.56
CA THR A 59 7.72 -12.26 -11.95
C THR A 59 6.94 -12.75 -10.74
N ARG A 60 7.61 -13.23 -9.69
CA ARG A 60 6.96 -13.66 -8.43
C ARG A 60 6.23 -12.51 -7.76
N LYS A 61 6.88 -11.35 -7.64
CA LYS A 61 6.27 -10.13 -7.08
C LYS A 61 5.06 -9.70 -7.91
N TYR A 62 5.13 -9.79 -9.23
CA TYR A 62 4.01 -9.51 -10.12
C TYR A 62 2.84 -10.47 -9.89
N LEU A 63 3.09 -11.78 -9.81
CA LEU A 63 2.05 -12.79 -9.53
C LEU A 63 1.36 -12.54 -8.19
N LEU A 64 2.12 -12.27 -7.13
CA LEU A 64 1.59 -11.95 -5.79
C LEU A 64 0.81 -10.62 -5.79
N ASN A 65 1.29 -9.60 -6.49
CA ASN A 65 0.54 -8.35 -6.60
C ASN A 65 -0.74 -8.53 -7.42
N LEU A 66 -0.69 -9.35 -8.46
CA LEU A 66 -1.82 -9.63 -9.33
C LEU A 66 -2.89 -10.42 -8.59
N SER A 67 -2.53 -11.37 -7.73
CA SER A 67 -3.49 -12.14 -6.90
C SER A 67 -4.34 -11.28 -5.96
N HIS A 68 -3.89 -10.06 -5.65
CA HIS A 68 -4.63 -9.11 -4.81
C HIS A 68 -5.36 -8.01 -5.62
N LYS A 69 -5.34 -8.10 -6.96
CA LYS A 69 -5.92 -7.08 -7.88
C LYS A 69 -6.90 -7.70 -8.89
N PRO A 70 -8.11 -8.11 -8.48
CA PRO A 70 -9.10 -8.73 -9.36
C PRO A 70 -9.67 -7.80 -10.43
N ASN A 71 -9.56 -6.48 -10.28
CA ASN A 71 -9.94 -5.53 -11.32
C ASN A 71 -8.89 -5.45 -12.45
N ASN A 72 -7.69 -5.99 -12.21
CA ASN A 72 -6.68 -6.07 -13.27
C ASN A 72 -7.14 -7.08 -14.33
N GLN A 73 -7.06 -6.70 -15.60
CA GLN A 73 -7.42 -7.56 -16.74
C GLN A 73 -6.69 -8.92 -16.71
N MET A 74 -5.47 -8.97 -16.17
CA MET A 74 -4.66 -10.19 -16.08
C MET A 74 -5.03 -11.09 -14.89
N HIS A 75 -5.89 -10.65 -13.96
CA HIS A 75 -6.31 -11.49 -12.83
C HIS A 75 -7.17 -12.67 -13.30
N LYS A 76 -8.08 -12.46 -14.24
CA LYS A 76 -8.90 -13.55 -14.80
C LYS A 76 -8.03 -14.66 -15.41
N PRO A 77 -7.04 -14.36 -16.29
CA PRO A 77 -6.04 -15.33 -16.72
C PRO A 77 -5.28 -16.01 -15.57
N LEU A 78 -4.87 -15.27 -14.53
CA LEU A 78 -4.17 -15.87 -13.38
C LEU A 78 -5.05 -16.89 -12.65
N VAL A 79 -6.32 -16.56 -12.41
CA VAL A 79 -7.28 -17.49 -11.78
C VAL A 79 -7.48 -18.72 -12.67
N GLN A 80 -7.67 -18.54 -13.98
CA GLN A 80 -7.77 -19.65 -14.93
C GLN A 80 -6.53 -20.55 -14.91
N LEU A 81 -5.33 -19.96 -14.85
CA LEU A 81 -4.08 -20.70 -14.72
C LEU A 81 -3.98 -21.47 -13.39
N ALA A 82 -4.55 -20.93 -12.32
CA ALA A 82 -4.54 -21.57 -11.01
C ALA A 82 -5.55 -22.73 -10.90
N THR A 83 -6.69 -22.63 -11.58
CA THR A 83 -7.76 -23.63 -11.57
C THR A 83 -7.59 -24.71 -12.62
N THR A 84 -7.00 -24.38 -13.77
CA THR A 84 -6.84 -25.32 -14.89
C THR A 84 -5.55 -26.11 -14.76
N THR A 85 -5.64 -27.44 -14.85
CA THR A 85 -4.45 -28.30 -14.94
C THR A 85 -3.98 -28.35 -16.39
N THR A 86 -3.41 -27.25 -16.88
CA THR A 86 -2.87 -27.20 -18.24
C THR A 86 -1.49 -27.87 -18.25
N GLN A 87 -1.35 -28.99 -18.96
CA GLN A 87 -0.05 -29.58 -19.22
C GLN A 87 0.65 -28.84 -20.36
N TRP A 88 1.80 -28.26 -20.06
CA TRP A 88 2.64 -27.57 -21.04
C TRP A 88 3.74 -28.50 -21.53
N LYS A 89 4.04 -28.47 -22.83
CA LYS A 89 5.20 -29.20 -23.37
C LYS A 89 6.49 -28.65 -22.74
N PRO A 90 7.52 -29.48 -22.47
CA PRO A 90 8.73 -29.05 -21.76
C PRO A 90 9.45 -27.82 -22.31
N ARG A 91 9.41 -27.61 -23.65
CA ARG A 91 10.05 -26.47 -24.32
C ARG A 91 9.09 -25.32 -24.65
N SER A 92 7.81 -25.44 -24.31
CA SER A 92 6.76 -24.46 -24.60
C SER A 92 6.09 -23.93 -23.33
N THR A 93 6.65 -24.23 -22.16
CA THR A 93 6.13 -23.73 -20.88
C THR A 93 6.52 -22.26 -20.72
N PRO A 94 5.55 -21.33 -20.64
CA PRO A 94 5.85 -19.92 -20.42
C PRO A 94 6.62 -19.72 -19.10
N GLY A 95 7.55 -18.76 -19.09
CA GLY A 95 8.39 -18.47 -17.91
C GLY A 95 7.57 -18.14 -16.66
N LEU A 96 6.43 -17.45 -16.86
CA LEU A 96 5.48 -17.12 -15.80
C LEU A 96 4.89 -18.36 -15.12
N ILE A 97 4.66 -19.47 -15.85
CA ILE A 97 4.12 -20.71 -15.27
C ILE A 97 5.13 -21.36 -14.33
N LYS A 98 6.42 -21.33 -14.68
CA LYS A 98 7.48 -21.89 -13.82
C LYS A 98 7.52 -21.19 -12.47
N GLU A 99 7.45 -19.86 -12.48
CA GLU A 99 7.44 -19.08 -11.24
C GLU A 99 6.11 -19.19 -10.48
N PHE A 100 4.98 -19.35 -11.19
CA PHE A 100 3.68 -19.65 -10.57
C PHE A 100 3.71 -20.97 -9.80
N VAL A 101 4.21 -22.04 -10.43
CA VAL A 101 4.35 -23.37 -9.79
C VAL A 101 5.29 -23.28 -8.58
N PHE A 102 6.39 -22.54 -8.70
CA PHE A 102 7.30 -22.31 -7.58
C PHE A 102 6.60 -21.61 -6.41
N VAL A 103 5.87 -20.52 -6.64
CA VAL A 103 5.13 -19.81 -5.57
C VAL A 103 4.08 -20.73 -4.93
N LYS A 104 3.36 -21.52 -5.73
CA LYS A 104 2.38 -22.50 -5.23
C LYS A 104 3.07 -23.58 -4.37
N SER A 105 4.27 -24.02 -4.74
CA SER A 105 5.03 -25.02 -3.98
C SER A 105 5.48 -24.54 -2.59
N LEU A 106 5.51 -23.21 -2.37
CA LEU A 106 5.76 -22.61 -1.05
C LEU A 106 4.51 -22.59 -0.15
N GLY A 107 3.38 -23.15 -0.59
CA GLY A 107 2.11 -23.11 0.14
C GLY A 107 1.39 -21.76 0.09
N ILE A 108 1.85 -20.83 -0.76
CA ILE A 108 1.21 -19.52 -0.93
C ILE A 108 0.02 -19.66 -1.88
N SER A 109 -1.19 -19.40 -1.38
CA SER A 109 -2.40 -19.38 -2.22
C SER A 109 -2.48 -18.07 -3.00
N LEU A 110 -2.35 -18.16 -4.33
CA LEU A 110 -2.46 -17.02 -5.27
C LEU A 110 -3.90 -16.67 -5.64
N VAL A 111 -4.90 -17.44 -5.18
CA VAL A 111 -6.30 -17.14 -5.42
C VAL A 111 -7.02 -17.19 -4.07
N SER A 112 -7.26 -16.02 -3.49
CA SER A 112 -8.14 -15.88 -2.33
C SER A 112 -9.45 -15.28 -2.81
N GLN A 113 -10.57 -15.94 -2.49
CA GLN A 113 -11.89 -15.34 -2.68
C GLN A 113 -12.04 -14.17 -1.70
N GLN A 114 -11.67 -12.97 -2.13
CA GLN A 114 -12.07 -11.77 -1.42
C GLN A 114 -13.49 -11.43 -1.90
N LEU A 115 -14.46 -11.57 -1.00
CA LEU A 115 -15.80 -11.03 -1.20
C LEU A 115 -15.65 -9.51 -1.35
N ARG A 116 -15.99 -8.98 -2.53
CA ARG A 116 -15.95 -7.54 -2.79
C ARG A 116 -17.37 -7.02 -2.88
N LEU A 117 -17.68 -6.02 -2.07
CA LEU A 117 -18.83 -5.16 -2.30
C LEU A 117 -18.46 -4.18 -3.42
N PRO A 118 -19.31 -4.00 -4.44
CA PRO A 118 -19.07 -2.96 -5.44
C PRO A 118 -19.06 -1.59 -4.75
N SER A 119 -17.98 -0.83 -4.96
CA SER A 119 -17.92 0.57 -4.55
C SER A 119 -19.03 1.33 -5.28
N THR A 120 -19.98 1.87 -4.51
CA THR A 120 -21.08 2.69 -5.07
C THR A 120 -20.67 4.16 -5.23
N TYR A 121 -19.54 4.56 -4.63
CA TYR A 121 -18.97 5.90 -4.81
C TYR A 121 -18.74 6.26 -6.27
N LYS A 122 -19.46 7.28 -6.73
CA LYS A 122 -19.19 7.93 -8.01
C LYS A 122 -18.01 8.86 -7.82
N TYR A 123 -16.86 8.45 -8.34
CA TYR A 123 -15.64 9.23 -8.27
C TYR A 123 -15.85 10.58 -8.97
N PRO A 124 -15.49 11.70 -8.32
CA PRO A 124 -15.47 12.96 -9.03
C PRO A 124 -14.43 12.89 -10.16
N PRO A 125 -14.60 13.68 -11.24
CA PRO A 125 -13.63 13.73 -12.31
C PRO A 125 -12.25 14.07 -11.75
N PRO A 126 -11.15 13.62 -12.39
CA PRO A 126 -9.78 13.87 -11.91
C PRO A 126 -9.44 15.36 -11.68
N SER A 127 -10.21 16.28 -12.25
CA SER A 127 -10.11 17.72 -12.06
C SER A 127 -10.68 18.24 -10.73
N ARG A 128 -11.43 17.43 -9.97
CA ARG A 128 -12.08 17.85 -8.72
C ARG A 128 -11.73 16.91 -7.57
N PRO A 129 -10.65 17.19 -6.81
CA PRO A 129 -10.29 16.34 -5.69
C PRO A 129 -11.31 16.36 -4.57
N PRO A 130 -11.35 15.30 -3.73
CA PRO A 130 -12.15 15.32 -2.52
C PRO A 130 -11.67 16.48 -1.66
N ASP A 131 -12.59 17.39 -1.33
CA ASP A 131 -12.29 18.60 -0.57
C ASP A 131 -11.96 18.24 0.89
N CYS A 132 -10.69 17.91 1.15
CA CYS A 132 -10.16 17.68 2.49
C CYS A 132 -8.98 18.63 2.71
N LYS A 133 -9.09 19.49 3.73
CA LYS A 133 -8.00 20.40 4.10
C LYS A 133 -7.00 19.60 4.95
N THR A 134 -5.87 19.24 4.35
CA THR A 134 -4.81 18.50 5.04
C THR A 134 -3.63 19.42 5.34
N SER A 135 -3.09 19.35 6.56
CA SER A 135 -1.86 20.02 6.95
C SER A 135 -0.85 19.00 7.46
N TRP A 136 0.43 19.22 7.13
CA TRP A 136 1.52 18.37 7.61
C TRP A 136 2.15 18.99 8.84
N PHE A 137 2.55 18.13 9.79
CA PHE A 137 3.31 18.60 10.94
C PHE A 137 4.68 19.14 10.48
N PRO A 138 5.15 20.31 10.95
CA PRO A 138 6.35 20.96 10.41
C PRO A 138 7.66 20.19 10.64
N LEU A 139 7.69 19.29 11.62
CA LEU A 139 8.87 18.49 11.94
C LEU A 139 8.77 17.10 11.31
N ASN A 140 9.88 16.64 10.74
CA ASN A 140 10.00 15.24 10.35
C ASN A 140 10.22 14.33 11.57
N LYS A 141 10.11 13.01 11.36
CA LYS A 141 10.21 12.02 12.45
C LYS A 141 11.53 12.12 13.23
N GLN A 142 12.66 12.31 12.56
CA GLN A 142 13.97 12.40 13.23
C GLN A 142 14.07 13.67 14.09
N GLN A 143 13.64 14.81 13.55
CA GLN A 143 13.60 16.08 14.28
C GLN A 143 12.67 16.02 15.49
N ALA A 144 11.50 15.39 15.33
CA ALA A 144 10.53 15.23 16.40
C ALA A 144 11.06 14.35 17.55
N MET A 145 11.76 13.27 17.21
CA MET A 145 12.39 12.36 18.17
C MET A 145 13.59 12.98 18.88
N ALA A 146 14.34 13.85 18.20
CA ALA A 146 15.53 14.49 18.78
C ALA A 146 15.21 15.44 19.95
N CYS A 147 14.04 16.09 19.94
CA CYS A 147 13.63 16.97 21.03
C CYS A 147 12.11 16.88 21.27
N ARG A 148 11.72 16.02 22.22
CA ARG A 148 10.32 15.82 22.60
C ARG A 148 9.67 17.10 23.11
N HIS A 149 10.37 17.88 23.94
CA HIS A 149 9.84 19.13 24.48
C HIS A 149 9.46 20.13 23.38
N ARG A 150 10.36 20.35 22.41
CA ARG A 150 10.10 21.23 21.25
C ARG A 150 8.90 20.73 20.44
N THR A 151 8.81 19.43 20.23
CA THR A 151 7.71 18.80 19.49
C THR A 151 6.37 18.99 20.18
N THR A 152 6.30 18.72 21.49
CA THR A 152 5.09 18.90 22.28
C THR A 152 4.69 20.38 22.36
N SER A 153 5.64 21.28 22.58
CA SER A 153 5.36 22.72 22.60
C SER A 153 4.79 23.19 21.25
N LEU A 154 5.39 22.78 20.14
CA LEU A 154 4.91 23.15 18.80
C LEU A 154 3.53 22.57 18.51
N PHE A 155 3.29 21.31 18.89
CA PHE A 155 1.98 20.67 18.74
C PHE A 155 0.91 21.42 19.53
N ASN A 156 1.17 21.75 20.79
CA ASN A 156 0.23 22.51 21.62
C ASN A 156 -0.07 23.90 21.05
N THR A 157 0.94 24.58 20.49
CA THR A 157 0.74 25.88 19.83
C THR A 157 -0.17 25.75 18.61
N LEU A 158 0.02 24.71 17.78
CA LEU A 158 -0.83 24.46 16.61
C LEU A 158 -2.25 24.05 17.03
N ASP A 159 -2.39 23.19 18.03
CA ASP A 159 -3.69 22.76 18.55
C ASP A 159 -4.48 23.92 19.17
N SER A 160 -3.79 24.84 19.86
CA SER A 160 -4.40 26.05 20.44
C SER A 160 -4.80 27.08 19.40
N SER A 161 -4.23 27.04 18.18
CA SER A 161 -4.60 27.95 17.09
C SER A 161 -5.89 27.53 16.39
N ALA A 162 -6.37 26.30 16.60
CA ALA A 162 -7.64 25.83 16.07
C ALA A 162 -8.82 26.41 16.86
N PRO A 163 -10.00 26.64 16.23
CA PRO A 163 -11.16 27.17 16.91
C PRO A 163 -11.58 26.31 18.11
N ALA A 164 -11.97 26.96 19.22
CA ALA A 164 -12.44 26.26 20.42
C ALA A 164 -13.74 25.46 20.20
N THR A 165 -14.51 25.79 19.15
CA THR A 165 -15.72 25.09 18.73
C THR A 165 -15.44 23.84 17.90
N SER A 166 -14.18 23.57 17.55
CA SER A 166 -13.81 22.39 16.77
C SER A 166 -13.73 21.14 17.65
N ILE A 167 -14.22 20.01 17.12
CA ILE A 167 -14.05 18.70 17.77
C ILE A 167 -12.74 18.07 17.32
N ARG A 168 -12.02 17.45 18.25
CA ARG A 168 -10.72 16.81 18.00
C ARG A 168 -10.82 15.29 18.16
N ALA A 169 -10.30 14.54 17.20
CA ALA A 169 -10.10 13.10 17.32
C ALA A 169 -8.65 12.71 17.05
N TYR A 170 -8.14 11.77 17.82
CA TYR A 170 -6.86 11.11 17.59
C TYR A 170 -7.11 9.71 17.07
N THR A 171 -6.41 9.33 16.01
CA THR A 171 -6.51 8.00 15.41
C THR A 171 -5.23 7.23 15.65
N ASP A 172 -5.36 5.95 16.01
CA ASP A 172 -4.24 5.03 16.09
C ASP A 172 -4.62 3.64 15.58
N ARG A 173 -3.61 2.80 15.38
CA ARG A 173 -3.78 1.43 14.91
C ARG A 173 -2.79 0.51 15.60
N SER A 174 -3.24 -0.71 15.89
CA SER A 174 -2.38 -1.78 16.39
C SER A 174 -2.47 -3.01 15.50
N LYS A 175 -1.45 -3.86 15.56
CA LYS A 175 -1.43 -5.16 14.88
C LYS A 175 -1.01 -6.22 15.88
N SER A 176 -1.86 -7.23 16.06
CA SER A 176 -1.52 -8.38 16.89
C SER A 176 -0.47 -9.25 16.18
N SER A 177 0.57 -9.65 16.91
CA SER A 177 1.61 -10.57 16.42
C SER A 177 1.09 -12.01 16.32
N SER A 178 0.08 -12.38 17.10
CA SER A 178 -0.36 -13.78 17.27
C SER A 178 -1.56 -14.17 16.40
N GLN A 179 -2.46 -13.23 16.11
CA GLN A 179 -3.76 -13.55 15.49
C GLN A 179 -3.93 -13.04 14.05
N GLU A 180 -2.90 -12.39 13.47
CA GLU A 180 -2.97 -11.67 12.18
C GLU A 180 -4.16 -10.70 12.08
N THR A 181 -4.63 -10.23 13.23
CA THR A 181 -5.68 -9.23 13.35
C THR A 181 -5.06 -7.85 13.45
N THR A 182 -5.66 -6.92 12.73
CA THR A 182 -5.31 -5.50 12.80
C THR A 182 -6.47 -4.79 13.49
N THR A 183 -6.16 -3.86 14.39
CA THR A 183 -7.14 -3.06 15.10
C THR A 183 -6.95 -1.59 14.79
N CYS A 184 -8.03 -0.83 14.80
CA CYS A 184 -8.00 0.62 14.79
C CYS A 184 -8.65 1.15 16.07
N ALA A 185 -8.18 2.31 16.52
CA ALA A 185 -8.71 2.99 17.68
C ALA A 185 -8.83 4.49 17.41
N ILE A 186 -9.79 5.11 18.10
CA ILE A 186 -9.98 6.55 18.11
C ILE A 186 -10.19 7.03 19.53
N PHE A 187 -9.74 8.25 19.79
CA PHE A 187 -9.95 8.95 21.04
C PHE A 187 -10.46 10.36 20.79
N ILE A 188 -11.57 10.73 21.42
CA ILE A 188 -12.20 12.05 21.36
C ILE A 188 -12.18 12.66 22.76
N PRO A 189 -11.24 13.57 23.07
CA PRO A 189 -11.06 14.07 24.44
C PRO A 189 -12.28 14.81 25.00
N VAL A 190 -12.96 15.63 24.19
CA VAL A 190 -14.11 16.44 24.63
C VAL A 190 -15.26 15.57 25.12
N LEU A 191 -15.45 14.40 24.50
CA LEU A 191 -16.48 13.44 24.90
C LEU A 191 -15.96 12.42 25.92
N ASN A 192 -14.65 12.43 26.22
CA ASN A 192 -13.94 11.38 26.93
C ASN A 192 -14.29 9.97 26.41
N LYS A 193 -14.38 9.84 25.08
CA LYS A 193 -14.77 8.59 24.41
C LYS A 193 -13.58 7.96 23.72
N GLU A 194 -13.39 6.68 24.01
CA GLU A 194 -12.43 5.80 23.36
C GLU A 194 -13.20 4.69 22.66
N HIS A 195 -12.91 4.49 21.38
CA HIS A 195 -13.49 3.37 20.62
C HIS A 195 -12.38 2.61 19.90
N ALA A 196 -12.47 1.29 19.93
CA ALA A 196 -11.57 0.42 19.22
C ALA A 196 -12.35 -0.64 18.44
N TRP A 197 -11.91 -0.92 17.22
CA TRP A 197 -12.50 -1.93 16.35
C TRP A 197 -11.43 -2.93 15.89
N THR A 198 -11.81 -4.19 15.87
CA THR A 198 -10.99 -5.26 15.29
C THR A 198 -11.43 -5.49 13.86
N LEU A 199 -10.48 -5.39 12.93
CA LEU A 199 -10.73 -5.63 11.51
C LEU A 199 -10.67 -7.12 11.20
N THR A 200 -11.29 -7.51 10.09
CA THR A 200 -11.26 -8.88 9.57
C THR A 200 -9.82 -9.36 9.40
N LYS A 201 -9.57 -10.65 9.68
CA LYS A 201 -8.26 -11.28 9.50
C LYS A 201 -7.71 -11.03 8.10
N GLY A 202 -6.41 -10.74 8.01
CA GLY A 202 -5.74 -10.38 6.76
C GLY A 202 -5.90 -8.91 6.34
N SER A 203 -6.61 -8.08 7.13
CA SER A 203 -6.65 -6.64 6.89
C SER A 203 -5.28 -6.00 7.05
N SER A 204 -4.91 -5.17 6.07
CA SER A 204 -3.62 -4.51 6.09
C SER A 204 -3.55 -3.42 7.17
N ILE A 205 -2.33 -3.15 7.62
CA ILE A 205 -1.98 -1.99 8.46
C ILE A 205 -2.52 -0.69 7.87
N PHE A 206 -2.42 -0.56 6.55
CA PHE A 206 -2.88 0.61 5.83
C PHE A 206 -4.40 0.75 5.88
N THR A 207 -5.13 -0.35 5.65
CA THR A 207 -6.60 -0.39 5.77
C THR A 207 -7.03 0.06 7.16
N ALA A 208 -6.38 -0.44 8.21
CA ALA A 208 -6.71 -0.04 9.59
C ALA A 208 -6.56 1.47 9.83
N LYS A 209 -5.51 2.08 9.28
CA LYS A 209 -5.28 3.53 9.38
C LYS A 209 -6.39 4.32 8.71
N VAL A 210 -6.81 3.90 7.52
CA VAL A 210 -7.93 4.53 6.81
C VAL A 210 -9.24 4.30 7.57
N THR A 211 -9.50 3.08 8.06
CA THR A 211 -10.70 2.77 8.82
C THR A 211 -10.78 3.56 10.13
N ALA A 212 -9.66 3.82 10.82
CA ALA A 212 -9.65 4.69 12.00
C ALA A 212 -10.19 6.10 11.68
N ILE A 213 -9.74 6.69 10.57
CA ILE A 213 -10.20 8.00 10.09
C ILE A 213 -11.68 7.94 9.72
N TYR A 214 -12.11 6.90 8.99
CA TYR A 214 -13.52 6.68 8.67
C TYR A 214 -14.40 6.63 9.92
N GLN A 215 -14.00 5.86 10.94
CA GLN A 215 -14.79 5.72 12.17
C GLN A 215 -14.87 7.04 12.94
N ALA A 216 -13.80 7.83 12.98
CA ALA A 216 -13.83 9.16 13.59
C ALA A 216 -14.83 10.09 12.86
N LEU A 217 -14.79 10.13 11.53
CA LEU A 217 -15.73 10.90 10.72
C LEU A 217 -17.17 10.42 10.89
N LYS A 218 -17.36 9.11 11.02
CA LYS A 218 -18.68 8.51 11.26
C LYS A 218 -19.26 8.94 12.59
N LEU A 219 -18.47 8.89 13.65
CA LEU A 219 -18.92 9.41 14.94
C LEU A 219 -19.27 10.90 14.86
N PHE A 220 -18.53 11.71 14.11
CA PHE A 220 -18.88 13.12 13.97
C PHE A 220 -20.17 13.34 13.17
N TYR A 221 -20.43 12.49 12.16
CA TYR A 221 -21.66 12.54 11.37
C TYR A 221 -22.89 12.10 12.17
N ASP A 222 -22.75 11.11 13.05
CA ASP A 222 -23.83 10.56 13.86
C ASP A 222 -24.14 11.42 15.12
N MET A 223 -23.45 12.56 15.31
CA MET A 223 -23.71 13.48 16.43
C MET A 223 -24.86 14.44 16.10
N ASP A 224 -25.82 14.56 17.00
CA ASP A 224 -27.01 15.42 16.83
C ASP A 224 -26.65 16.90 16.62
N ASP A 225 -25.66 17.40 17.37
CA ASP A 225 -25.06 18.71 17.18
C ASP A 225 -23.81 18.56 16.30
N CYS A 226 -24.00 18.54 14.97
CA CYS A 226 -22.90 18.43 14.03
C CYS A 226 -21.89 19.57 14.27
N PRO A 227 -20.63 19.26 14.65
CA PRO A 227 -19.66 20.29 14.98
C PRO A 227 -19.34 21.13 13.73
N PRO A 228 -19.17 22.46 13.87
CA PRO A 228 -18.90 23.34 12.74
C PRO A 228 -17.55 23.02 12.08
N GLU A 229 -16.60 22.48 12.85
CA GLU A 229 -15.31 22.03 12.34
C GLU A 229 -14.85 20.77 13.09
N ALA A 230 -14.32 19.80 12.36
CA ALA A 230 -13.79 18.56 12.90
C ALA A 230 -12.33 18.38 12.49
N ILE A 231 -11.45 18.12 13.46
CA ILE A 231 -10.02 17.96 13.27
C ILE A 231 -9.62 16.54 13.67
N ILE A 232 -9.00 15.82 12.74
CA ILE A 232 -8.52 14.46 12.97
C ILE A 232 -6.99 14.46 12.91
N TYR A 233 -6.36 14.07 14.00
CA TYR A 233 -4.92 13.84 14.07
C TYR A 233 -4.61 12.38 13.69
N SER A 234 -3.75 12.20 12.70
CA SER A 234 -3.32 10.88 12.22
C SER A 234 -1.81 10.84 11.99
N ASP A 235 -1.18 9.73 12.35
CA ASP A 235 0.24 9.45 12.11
C ASP A 235 0.52 8.94 10.68
N SER A 236 -0.52 8.83 9.84
CA SER A 236 -0.48 8.10 8.59
C SER A 236 -0.49 9.01 7.36
N SER A 237 0.68 9.46 6.93
CA SER A 237 0.79 10.23 5.69
C SER A 237 0.27 9.47 4.46
N SER A 238 0.50 8.15 4.39
CA SER A 238 0.01 7.33 3.30
C SER A 238 -1.52 7.25 3.26
N ALA A 239 -2.19 7.16 4.42
CA ALA A 239 -3.65 7.13 4.48
C ALA A 239 -4.23 8.48 4.05
N ILE A 240 -3.68 9.58 4.55
CA ILE A 240 -4.10 10.95 4.19
C ILE A 240 -3.95 11.16 2.67
N ILE A 241 -2.75 10.90 2.12
CA ILE A 241 -2.48 11.04 0.68
C ILE A 241 -3.46 10.19 -0.15
N ALA A 242 -3.74 8.97 0.29
CA ALA A 242 -4.64 8.08 -0.42
C ALA A 242 -6.11 8.54 -0.33
N ILE A 243 -6.56 9.09 0.79
CA ILE A 243 -7.92 9.65 0.91
C ILE A 243 -8.06 10.89 0.03
N SER A 244 -7.05 11.78 0.04
CA SER A 244 -7.02 13.03 -0.73
C SER A 244 -6.77 12.85 -2.23
N SER A 245 -6.37 11.66 -2.69
CA SER A 245 -6.09 11.43 -4.11
C SER A 245 -7.37 11.29 -4.95
N ASN A 246 -7.25 11.55 -6.25
CA ASN A 246 -8.35 11.37 -7.21
C ASN A 246 -8.33 9.98 -7.86
N SER A 247 -7.40 9.13 -7.42
CA SER A 247 -7.26 7.79 -7.98
C SER A 247 -8.39 6.89 -7.48
N LEU A 248 -8.86 6.03 -8.38
CA LEU A 248 -9.72 4.91 -8.04
C LEU A 248 -9.03 4.05 -6.96
N SER A 249 -9.75 3.77 -5.88
CA SER A 249 -9.27 2.90 -4.81
C SER A 249 -10.05 1.59 -4.85
N GLU A 250 -9.33 0.46 -4.81
CA GLU A 250 -9.95 -0.84 -4.57
C GLU A 250 -10.20 -1.10 -3.08
N ASN A 251 -9.65 -0.26 -2.21
CA ASN A 251 -9.85 -0.35 -0.77
C ASN A 251 -11.15 0.35 -0.38
N GLU A 252 -12.12 -0.45 0.06
CA GLU A 252 -13.45 -0.01 0.50
C GLU A 252 -13.39 1.04 1.60
N ALA A 253 -12.40 0.96 2.52
CA ALA A 253 -12.26 1.95 3.58
C ALA A 253 -11.97 3.35 3.02
N ILE A 254 -11.19 3.47 1.93
CA ILE A 254 -10.93 4.77 1.29
C ILE A 254 -12.21 5.31 0.67
N THR A 255 -12.94 4.46 -0.04
CA THR A 255 -14.21 4.80 -0.66
C THR A 255 -15.21 5.30 0.37
N ALA A 256 -15.44 4.54 1.45
CA ALA A 256 -16.34 4.90 2.53
C ALA A 256 -15.91 6.19 3.24
N THR A 257 -14.60 6.39 3.41
CA THR A 257 -14.05 7.65 3.97
C THR A 257 -14.37 8.84 3.07
N ARG A 258 -14.22 8.71 1.75
CA ARG A 258 -14.53 9.80 0.82
C ARG A 258 -16.03 10.08 0.73
N GLU A 259 -16.87 9.04 0.80
CA GLU A 259 -18.33 9.18 0.88
C GLU A 259 -18.74 10.01 2.09
N ILE A 260 -18.25 9.65 3.28
CA ILE A 260 -18.65 10.36 4.50
C ILE A 260 -18.12 11.80 4.56
N ILE A 261 -16.94 12.07 4.01
CA ILE A 261 -16.43 13.45 3.85
C ILE A 261 -17.38 14.27 2.97
N ALA A 262 -17.89 13.68 1.89
CA ALA A 262 -18.86 14.36 1.01
C ALA A 262 -20.20 14.59 1.73
N SER A 263 -20.70 13.62 2.49
CA SER A 263 -21.95 13.72 3.24
C SER A 263 -21.90 14.78 4.35
N LEU A 264 -20.80 14.83 5.12
CA LEU A 264 -20.58 15.84 6.17
C LEU A 264 -20.66 17.27 5.62
N LYS A 265 -20.18 17.50 4.40
CA LYS A 265 -20.31 18.80 3.74
C LYS A 265 -21.74 19.13 3.31
N SER A 266 -22.49 18.16 2.79
CA SER A 266 -23.88 18.39 2.37
C SER A 266 -24.85 18.62 3.53
N SER A 267 -24.51 18.16 4.74
CA SER A 267 -25.34 18.36 5.93
C SER A 267 -25.14 19.73 6.60
N GLY A 268 -24.14 20.51 6.16
CA GLY A 268 -23.78 21.82 6.73
C GLY A 268 -24.31 23.03 5.92
N THR A 269 -25.37 22.85 5.13
CA THR A 269 -26.06 23.95 4.41
C THR A 269 -27.43 24.22 4.95
#